data_AF-A0A535SFJ0-F1
#
_entry.id   AF-A0A535SFJ0-F1
#
_cell.length_a   1.000
_cell.length_b   1.000
_cell.length_c   1.000
_cell.angle_alpha   90.00
_cell.angle_beta   90.00
_cell.angle_gamma   90.00
#
_symmetry.space_group_name_H-M   'P 1'
#
loop_
_entity.id
_entity.type
_entity.pdbx_description
1 polymer ?
#
loop_
_entity_poly.entity_id
_entity_poly.type
_entity_poly.pdbx_seq_one_letter_code
_entity_poly.pdbx_strand_id
1 'polypeptide(L)'
;MFFIEEPVFVDNAAYFAVNSPQPNLHIVVPHLSPDLYQEEVIALQQRLLDDLFVRYEINNYVLWYYTPMALAFTGHLEPLATVYDCMDEPSAFKEAPHLMGQREKELFVYADLVFTSAHSLREATGYVHPRVYAFPSSVDSDKLLEQTSWDATWAAMNYLIEGVVADRQDWLPYSIVSTA
;
A
#
# COMPACT_ATOMS: atom_id res chain seq x y z
N MET A 1 -11.94 3.05 -3.22
CA MET A 1 -10.48 2.99 -3.04
C MET A 1 -10.04 4.23 -2.28
N PHE A 2 -9.21 4.03 -1.26
CA PHE A 2 -8.53 5.08 -0.51
C PHE A 2 -7.04 4.98 -0.81
N PHE A 3 -6.44 6.06 -1.25
CA PHE A 3 -5.02 6.18 -1.52
C PHE A 3 -4.43 7.20 -0.54
N ILE A 4 -3.59 6.74 0.36
CA ILE A 4 -2.99 7.53 1.44
C ILE A 4 -1.62 7.99 0.97
N GLU A 5 -1.45 9.30 0.83
CA GLU A 5 -0.18 9.91 0.44
C GLU A 5 0.70 10.20 1.68
N GLU A 6 1.97 10.54 1.41
CA GLU A 6 2.91 11.01 2.42
C GLU A 6 2.39 12.26 3.14
N PRO A 7 2.75 12.45 4.43
CA PRO A 7 2.27 13.57 5.22
C PRO A 7 2.80 14.90 4.70
N VAL A 8 1.93 15.91 4.70
CA VAL A 8 2.28 17.31 4.47
C VAL A 8 2.36 18.03 5.81
N PHE A 9 3.48 18.71 6.04
CA PHE A 9 3.70 19.44 7.28
C PHE A 9 3.20 20.88 7.17
N VAL A 10 2.21 21.23 8.00
CA VAL A 10 1.56 22.55 8.05
C VAL A 10 1.39 22.99 9.49
N ASP A 11 1.45 24.31 9.73
CA ASP A 11 1.25 24.89 11.06
C ASP A 11 -0.25 24.92 11.42
N ASN A 12 -0.81 23.75 11.74
CA ASN A 12 -2.21 23.56 12.16
C ASN A 12 -2.36 22.28 12.99
N ALA A 13 -3.53 22.09 13.61
CA ALA A 13 -3.91 20.84 14.23
C ALA A 13 -3.93 19.69 13.20
N ALA A 14 -3.65 18.47 13.63
CA ALA A 14 -3.55 17.31 12.73
C ALA A 14 -4.92 16.88 12.15
N TYR A 15 -5.01 16.65 10.84
CA TYR A 15 -6.21 16.17 10.15
C TYR A 15 -5.88 15.41 8.85
N PHE A 16 -6.87 14.70 8.30
CA PHE A 16 -6.80 14.20 6.92
C PHE A 16 -7.49 15.16 5.96
N ALA A 17 -6.75 15.63 4.96
CA ALA A 17 -7.36 16.21 3.78
C ALA A 17 -7.81 15.07 2.85
N VAL A 18 -9.10 15.00 2.55
CA VAL A 18 -9.65 13.98 1.64
C VAL A 18 -10.15 14.67 0.38
N ASN A 19 -9.58 14.31 -0.76
CA ASN A 19 -10.00 14.74 -2.09
C ASN A 19 -10.57 13.55 -2.87
N SER A 20 -11.63 13.76 -3.65
CA SER A 20 -12.26 12.70 -4.44
C SER A 20 -12.32 13.09 -5.91
N PRO A 21 -11.22 12.94 -6.66
CA PRO A 21 -11.15 13.40 -8.05
C PRO A 21 -12.05 12.59 -8.99
N GLN A 22 -12.44 11.37 -8.60
CA GLN A 22 -13.33 10.50 -9.34
C GLN A 22 -14.27 9.75 -8.38
N PRO A 23 -15.43 9.28 -8.85
CA PRO A 23 -16.27 8.39 -8.07
C PRO A 23 -15.48 7.17 -7.60
N ASN A 24 -15.59 6.85 -6.31
CA ASN A 24 -14.92 5.70 -5.67
C ASN A 24 -13.40 5.82 -5.51
N LEU A 25 -12.78 6.97 -5.77
CA LEU A 25 -11.38 7.25 -5.45
C LEU A 25 -11.28 8.38 -4.42
N HIS A 26 -10.69 8.08 -3.28
CA HIS A 26 -10.37 9.04 -2.23
C HIS A 26 -8.86 9.14 -2.09
N ILE A 27 -8.30 10.32 -2.38
CA ILE A 27 -6.92 10.67 -2.07
C ILE A 27 -6.92 11.28 -0.67
N VAL A 28 -6.13 10.70 0.23
CA VAL A 28 -6.10 11.02 1.66
C VAL A 28 -4.68 11.49 1.99
N VAL A 29 -4.55 12.72 2.44
CA VAL A 29 -3.24 13.32 2.77
C VAL A 29 -3.21 13.69 4.25
N PRO A 30 -2.35 13.05 5.07
CA PRO A 30 -2.14 13.46 6.45
C PRO A 30 -1.55 14.87 6.49
N HIS A 31 -2.19 15.77 7.21
CA HIS A 31 -1.67 17.10 7.51
C HIS A 31 -1.24 17.13 8.97
N LEU A 32 0.05 17.35 9.22
CA LEU A 32 0.68 17.23 10.53
C LEU A 32 1.50 18.49 10.85
N SER A 33 1.76 18.76 12.14
CA SER A 33 2.61 19.88 12.54
C SER A 33 4.09 19.58 12.27
N PRO A 34 4.90 20.55 11.78
CA PRO A 34 6.32 20.36 11.51
C PRO A 34 7.17 20.12 12.77
N ASP A 35 6.66 20.47 13.95
CA ASP A 35 7.42 20.39 15.22
C ASP A 35 7.36 19.01 15.88
N LEU A 36 6.67 18.05 15.26
CA LEU A 36 6.47 16.71 15.78
C LEU A 36 7.72 15.83 15.63
N TYR A 37 8.00 15.05 16.66
CA TYR A 37 8.96 13.96 16.57
C TYR A 37 8.39 12.79 15.76
N GLN A 38 9.27 11.94 15.23
CA GLN A 38 8.88 10.82 14.37
C GLN A 38 7.85 9.87 15.01
N GLU A 39 7.97 9.59 16.32
CA GLU A 39 7.02 8.74 17.04
C GLU A 39 5.63 9.38 17.13
N GLU A 40 5.57 10.70 17.29
CA GLU A 40 4.31 11.45 17.32
C GLU A 40 3.67 11.50 15.93
N VAL A 41 4.47 11.65 14.88
CA VAL A 41 4.01 11.56 13.48
C VAL A 41 3.36 10.21 13.20
N ILE A 42 3.98 9.11 13.65
CA ILE A 42 3.44 7.75 13.50
C ILE A 42 2.13 7.61 14.28
N ALA A 43 2.12 7.99 15.56
CA ALA A 43 0.94 7.87 16.41
C ALA A 43 -0.25 8.70 15.92
N LEU A 44 0.01 9.90 15.39
CA LEU A 44 -1.03 10.75 14.81
C LEU A 44 -1.57 10.18 13.51
N GLN A 45 -0.71 9.66 12.62
CA GLN A 45 -1.18 8.99 11.41
C GLN A 45 -2.05 7.77 11.74
N GLN A 46 -1.63 6.95 12.70
CA GLN A 46 -2.42 5.81 13.18
C GLN A 46 -3.81 6.26 13.68
N ARG A 47 -3.87 7.27 14.55
CA ARG A 47 -5.15 7.79 15.05
C ARG A 47 -6.02 8.36 13.94
N LEU A 48 -5.44 9.13 13.02
CA LEU A 48 -6.18 9.70 11.89
C LEU A 48 -6.72 8.59 10.99
N LEU A 49 -5.96 7.50 10.80
CA LEU A 49 -6.37 6.33 10.05
C LEU A 49 -7.55 5.63 10.70
N ASP A 50 -7.51 5.42 12.02
CA ASP A 50 -8.64 4.85 12.75
C ASP A 50 -9.90 5.73 12.61
N ASP A 51 -9.75 7.05 12.73
CA ASP A 51 -10.85 8.02 12.53
C ASP A 51 -11.42 7.94 11.10
N LEU A 52 -10.57 7.77 10.09
CA LEU A 52 -10.97 7.60 8.69
C LEU A 52 -11.80 6.33 8.50
N PHE A 53 -11.34 5.21 9.06
CA PHE A 53 -12.01 3.91 8.93
C PHE A 53 -13.40 3.94 9.54
N VAL A 54 -13.53 4.54 10.72
CA VAL A 54 -14.84 4.76 11.37
C VAL A 54 -15.72 5.68 10.52
N ARG A 55 -15.18 6.80 10.05
CA ARG A 55 -15.95 7.81 9.31
C ARG A 55 -16.50 7.30 7.97
N TYR A 56 -15.74 6.44 7.29
CA TYR A 56 -16.09 5.90 5.98
C TYR A 56 -16.64 4.47 6.04
N GLU A 57 -16.88 3.95 7.25
CA GLU A 57 -17.39 2.59 7.48
C GLU A 57 -16.56 1.51 6.75
N ILE A 58 -15.23 1.66 6.78
CA ILE A 58 -14.28 0.75 6.15
C ILE A 58 -14.11 -0.48 7.05
N ASN A 59 -14.95 -1.49 6.85
CA ASN A 59 -14.96 -2.71 7.66
C ASN A 59 -14.23 -3.87 6.99
N ASN A 60 -14.37 -3.99 5.67
CA ASN A 60 -13.76 -5.03 4.85
C ASN A 60 -12.82 -4.36 3.85
N TYR A 61 -11.53 -4.67 3.91
CA TYR A 61 -10.56 -4.01 3.05
C TYR A 61 -9.33 -4.86 2.75
N VAL A 62 -8.74 -4.58 1.60
CA VAL A 62 -7.40 -5.02 1.23
C VAL A 62 -6.45 -3.86 1.49
N LEU A 63 -5.33 -4.15 2.16
CA LEU A 63 -4.29 -3.17 2.45
C LEU A 63 -3.14 -3.34 1.46
N TRP A 64 -2.84 -2.30 0.70
CA TRP A 64 -1.86 -2.31 -0.37
C TRP A 64 -0.70 -1.36 -0.07
N TYR A 65 0.50 -1.91 0.07
CA TYR A 65 1.70 -1.14 0.38
C TYR A 65 2.52 -0.86 -0.88
N TYR A 66 2.75 0.42 -1.18
CA TYR A 66 3.83 0.84 -2.10
C TYR A 66 5.14 1.12 -1.37
N THR A 67 5.08 1.46 -0.08
CA THR A 67 6.25 1.66 0.79
C THR A 67 6.17 0.78 2.03
N PRO A 68 7.27 0.12 2.44
CA PRO A 68 7.30 -0.60 3.71
C PRO A 68 7.30 0.34 4.93
N MET A 69 7.56 1.64 4.73
CA MET A 69 7.56 2.60 5.82
C MET A 69 6.19 2.77 6.47
N ALA A 70 5.11 2.57 5.71
CA ALA A 70 3.75 2.70 6.21
C ALA A 70 3.38 1.69 7.29
N LEU A 71 4.08 0.54 7.34
CA LEU A 71 3.88 -0.50 8.36
C LEU A 71 3.92 0.06 9.79
N ALA A 72 4.67 1.16 10.01
CA ALA A 72 4.76 1.82 11.31
C ALA A 72 3.42 2.32 11.87
N PHE A 73 2.50 2.76 11.01
CA PHE A 73 1.21 3.33 11.43
C PHE A 73 0.01 2.49 10.99
N THR A 74 0.24 1.42 10.22
CA THR A 74 -0.81 0.51 9.74
C THR A 74 -0.69 -0.90 10.31
N GLY A 75 0.36 -1.23 11.06
CA GLY A 75 0.63 -2.59 11.53
C GLY A 75 -0.40 -3.16 12.51
N HIS A 76 -1.28 -2.32 13.07
CA HIS A 76 -2.40 -2.74 13.92
C HIS A 76 -3.67 -3.09 13.14
N LEU A 77 -3.69 -2.85 11.83
CA LEU A 77 -4.84 -3.10 10.98
C LEU A 77 -4.98 -4.60 10.64
N GLU A 78 -6.22 -5.07 10.55
CA GLU A 78 -6.57 -6.47 10.23
C GLU A 78 -7.28 -6.56 8.86
N PRO A 79 -6.55 -6.42 7.74
CA PRO A 79 -7.16 -6.50 6.41
C PRO A 79 -7.55 -7.92 6.01
N LEU A 80 -8.45 -8.03 5.04
CA LEU A 80 -8.78 -9.29 4.37
C LEU A 80 -7.60 -9.83 3.55
N ALA A 81 -6.80 -8.94 2.98
CA ALA A 81 -5.54 -9.31 2.34
C ALA A 81 -4.53 -8.15 2.45
N THR A 82 -3.26 -8.50 2.58
CA THR A 82 -2.15 -7.57 2.50
C THR A 82 -1.36 -7.78 1.21
N VAL A 83 -1.26 -6.74 0.38
CA VAL A 83 -0.46 -6.71 -0.84
C VAL A 83 0.75 -5.83 -0.61
N TYR A 84 1.94 -6.31 -0.95
CA TYR A 84 3.14 -5.48 -1.06
C TYR A 84 3.55 -5.36 -2.54
N ASP A 85 3.55 -4.14 -3.07
CA ASP A 85 3.90 -3.85 -4.45
C ASP A 85 5.33 -3.30 -4.52
N CYS A 86 6.27 -4.24 -4.66
CA CYS A 86 7.70 -4.00 -4.69
C CYS A 86 8.13 -3.67 -6.13
N MET A 87 7.78 -2.47 -6.58
CA MET A 87 8.07 -2.00 -7.94
C MET A 87 9.53 -1.53 -8.13
N ASP A 88 10.13 -0.96 -7.08
CA ASP A 88 11.53 -0.54 -7.01
C ASP A 88 12.18 -1.21 -5.79
N GLU A 89 13.49 -1.46 -5.77
CA GLU A 89 14.23 -1.90 -4.57
C GLU A 89 14.52 -0.67 -3.69
N PRO A 90 13.63 -0.27 -2.76
CA PRO A 90 13.69 1.05 -2.16
C PRO A 90 14.85 1.15 -1.15
N SER A 91 15.24 0.01 -0.58
CA SER A 91 16.37 -0.15 0.33
C SER A 91 17.73 0.00 -0.38
N ALA A 92 17.78 -0.12 -1.71
CA ALA A 92 19.01 0.08 -2.49
C ALA A 92 19.31 1.57 -2.76
N PHE A 93 18.36 2.48 -2.47
CA PHE A 93 18.59 3.91 -2.63
C PHE A 93 19.54 4.46 -1.56
N LYS A 94 20.48 5.31 -2.00
CA LYS A 94 21.53 5.90 -1.15
C LYS A 94 21.00 6.74 0.02
N GLU A 95 19.76 7.20 -0.07
CA GLU A 95 19.06 8.03 0.92
C GLU A 95 17.91 7.29 1.61
N ALA A 96 17.86 5.96 1.49
CA ALA A 96 16.82 5.16 2.13
C ALA A 96 16.80 5.40 3.65
N PRO A 97 15.61 5.60 4.26
CA PRO A 97 15.47 5.70 5.71
C PRO A 97 16.14 4.52 6.42
N HIS A 98 16.76 4.78 7.58
CA HIS A 98 17.50 3.75 8.33
C HIS A 98 16.69 2.47 8.62
N LEU A 99 15.37 2.59 8.79
CA LEU A 99 14.48 1.46 9.06
C LEU A 99 13.89 0.81 7.81
N MET A 100 14.15 1.34 6.60
CA MET A 100 13.56 0.87 5.34
C MET A 100 13.82 -0.62 5.12
N GLY A 101 15.08 -1.04 5.19
CA GLY A 101 15.45 -2.45 4.98
C GLY A 101 14.95 -3.39 6.09
N GLN A 102 14.70 -2.90 7.30
CA GLN A 102 14.07 -3.72 8.35
C GLN A 102 12.57 -3.88 8.08
N ARG A 103 11.88 -2.77 7.81
CA ARG A 103 10.43 -2.77 7.55
C ARG A 103 10.07 -3.51 6.28
N GLU A 104 10.93 -3.45 5.27
CA GLU A 104 10.78 -4.26 4.07
C GLU A 104 10.74 -5.74 4.41
N LYS A 105 11.66 -6.22 5.26
CA LYS A 105 11.68 -7.62 5.72
C LYS A 105 10.43 -7.99 6.50
N GLU A 106 10.00 -7.11 7.40
CA GLU A 106 8.77 -7.31 8.17
C GLU A 106 7.56 -7.40 7.23
N LEU A 107 7.48 -6.52 6.24
CA LEU A 107 6.39 -6.51 5.26
C LEU A 107 6.44 -7.73 4.32
N PHE A 108 7.61 -8.19 3.92
CA PHE A 108 7.76 -9.46 3.18
C PHE A 108 7.23 -10.67 3.94
N VAL A 109 7.29 -10.65 5.28
CA VAL A 109 6.72 -11.72 6.12
C VAL A 109 5.21 -11.51 6.34
N TYR A 110 4.79 -10.26 6.45
CA TYR A 110 3.40 -9.89 6.76
C TYR A 110 2.45 -9.94 5.55
N ALA A 111 2.98 -9.71 4.34
CA ALA A 111 2.19 -9.68 3.13
C ALA A 111 1.65 -11.07 2.76
N ASP A 112 0.45 -11.10 2.17
CA ASP A 112 -0.13 -12.31 1.59
C ASP A 112 0.31 -12.49 0.13
N LEU A 113 0.52 -11.37 -0.56
CA LEU A 113 0.91 -11.28 -1.95
C LEU A 113 2.02 -10.24 -2.09
N VAL A 114 3.04 -10.59 -2.86
CA VAL A 114 4.06 -9.64 -3.28
C VAL A 114 4.02 -9.51 -4.80
N PHE A 115 3.81 -8.29 -5.28
CA PHE A 115 3.90 -7.93 -6.69
C PHE A 115 5.22 -7.24 -6.97
N THR A 116 5.77 -7.46 -8.15
CA THR A 116 7.06 -6.85 -8.54
C THR A 116 7.19 -6.66 -10.04
N SER A 117 7.96 -5.64 -10.43
CA SER A 117 8.29 -5.33 -11.82
C SER A 117 9.34 -6.26 -12.44
N ALA A 118 10.17 -6.92 -11.62
CA ALA A 118 11.32 -7.70 -12.08
C ALA A 118 11.20 -9.20 -11.75
N HIS A 119 11.55 -10.05 -12.73
CA HIS A 119 11.67 -11.50 -12.51
C HIS A 119 12.73 -11.88 -11.45
N SER A 120 13.63 -10.95 -11.09
CA SER A 120 14.83 -11.18 -10.27
C SER A 120 14.69 -10.86 -8.78
N LEU A 121 13.52 -10.41 -8.28
CA LEU A 121 13.34 -10.07 -6.86
C LEU A 121 13.68 -11.25 -5.92
N ARG A 122 13.48 -12.48 -6.41
CA ARG A 122 13.78 -13.73 -5.69
C ARG A 122 15.27 -13.95 -5.42
N GLU A 123 16.14 -13.40 -6.27
CA GLU A 123 17.60 -13.55 -6.15
C GLU A 123 18.25 -12.38 -5.39
N ALA A 124 17.69 -11.17 -5.53
CA ALA A 124 18.27 -9.95 -4.95
C ALA A 124 17.94 -9.74 -3.46
N THR A 125 16.73 -10.12 -3.03
CA THR A 125 16.28 -9.85 -1.65
C THR A 125 16.74 -10.91 -0.65
N GLY A 126 17.09 -12.11 -1.10
CA GLY A 126 17.45 -13.24 -0.23
C GLY A 126 16.26 -13.83 0.56
N TYR A 127 15.04 -13.37 0.29
CA TYR A 127 13.81 -13.80 0.95
C TYR A 127 12.97 -14.69 0.03
N VAL A 128 12.48 -15.81 0.56
CA VAL A 128 11.55 -16.70 -0.16
C VAL A 128 10.14 -16.46 0.38
N HIS A 129 9.41 -15.55 -0.26
CA HIS A 129 7.97 -15.42 -0.05
C HIS A 129 7.23 -16.43 -0.97
N PRO A 130 6.22 -17.17 -0.46
CA PRO A 130 5.57 -18.25 -1.22
C PRO A 130 4.68 -17.75 -2.37
N ARG A 131 4.20 -16.50 -2.28
CA ARG A 131 3.24 -15.90 -3.22
C ARG A 131 3.81 -14.60 -3.81
N VAL A 132 4.86 -14.73 -4.62
CA VAL A 132 5.49 -13.61 -5.37
C VAL A 132 5.13 -13.72 -6.84
N TYR A 133 4.64 -12.63 -7.42
CA TYR A 133 4.19 -12.57 -8.80
C TYR A 133 4.81 -11.38 -9.51
N ALA A 134 5.41 -11.64 -10.68
CA ALA A 134 6.02 -10.60 -11.50
C ALA A 134 5.00 -10.05 -12.50
N PHE A 135 4.82 -8.73 -12.50
CA PHE A 135 4.00 -7.97 -13.44
C PHE A 135 4.91 -6.93 -14.12
N PRO A 136 5.59 -7.30 -15.22
CA PRO A 136 6.56 -6.43 -15.87
C PRO A 136 5.87 -5.21 -16.47
N SER A 137 6.44 -4.03 -16.24
CA SER A 137 5.97 -2.80 -16.87
C SER A 137 6.23 -2.85 -18.38
N SER A 138 5.18 -2.81 -19.19
CA SER A 138 5.29 -2.73 -20.65
C SER A 138 5.67 -1.31 -21.10
N VAL A 139 6.92 -0.92 -20.88
CA VAL A 139 7.46 0.39 -21.32
C VAL A 139 7.88 0.30 -22.79
N ASP A 140 6.88 0.23 -23.68
CA ASP A 140 6.94 0.59 -25.12
C ASP A 140 5.69 0.05 -25.85
N SER A 141 4.50 0.57 -25.54
CA SER A 141 3.27 0.22 -26.26
C SER A 141 2.43 1.47 -26.55
N ASP A 142 1.69 1.49 -27.67
CA ASP A 142 0.67 2.53 -27.93
C ASP A 142 -0.31 2.66 -26.76
N LYS A 143 -0.84 3.88 -26.49
CA LYS A 143 -1.77 4.15 -25.38
C LYS A 143 -2.97 3.19 -25.25
N LEU A 144 -3.47 2.65 -26.37
CA LEU A 144 -4.56 1.65 -26.36
C LEU A 144 -4.06 0.27 -25.92
N LEU A 145 -2.84 -0.10 -26.32
CA LEU A 145 -2.15 -1.30 -25.86
C LEU A 145 -1.75 -1.16 -24.38
N GLU A 146 -1.38 0.04 -23.92
CA GLU A 146 -1.13 0.34 -22.50
C GLU A 146 -2.38 0.19 -21.63
N GLN A 147 -3.54 0.71 -22.05
CA GLN A 147 -4.80 0.54 -21.30
C GLN A 147 -5.26 -0.92 -21.25
N THR A 148 -5.19 -1.62 -22.39
CA THR A 148 -5.53 -3.06 -22.45
C THR A 148 -4.56 -3.90 -21.61
N SER A 149 -3.29 -3.48 -21.57
CA SER A 149 -2.25 -4.08 -20.72
C SER A 149 -2.56 -3.86 -19.22
N TRP A 150 -3.01 -2.67 -18.84
CA TRP A 150 -3.40 -2.38 -17.46
C TRP A 150 -4.66 -3.11 -17.03
N ASP A 151 -5.69 -3.18 -17.86
CA ASP A 151 -6.91 -3.94 -17.55
C ASP A 151 -6.60 -5.42 -17.33
N ALA A 152 -5.74 -6.00 -18.18
CA ALA A 152 -5.30 -7.39 -18.05
C ALA A 152 -4.43 -7.62 -16.80
N THR A 153 -3.50 -6.71 -16.53
CA THR A 153 -2.62 -6.75 -15.35
C THR A 153 -3.46 -6.65 -14.08
N TRP A 154 -4.37 -5.69 -14.03
CA TRP A 154 -5.30 -5.50 -12.93
C TRP A 154 -6.19 -6.72 -12.74
N ALA A 155 -6.75 -7.30 -13.81
CA ALA A 155 -7.58 -8.50 -13.72
C ALA A 155 -6.80 -9.68 -13.12
N ALA A 156 -5.54 -9.85 -13.52
CA ALA A 156 -4.68 -10.89 -12.97
C ALA A 156 -4.32 -10.64 -11.49
N MET A 157 -3.97 -9.40 -11.11
CA MET A 157 -3.72 -9.02 -9.72
C MET A 157 -4.98 -9.22 -8.86
N ASN A 158 -6.13 -8.75 -9.34
CA ASN A 158 -7.40 -8.86 -8.63
C ASN A 158 -7.83 -10.32 -8.44
N TYR A 159 -7.61 -11.19 -9.43
CA TYR A 159 -7.85 -12.63 -9.29
C TYR A 159 -7.03 -13.25 -8.15
N LEU A 160 -5.75 -12.86 -8.01
CA LEU A 160 -4.90 -13.34 -6.92
C LEU A 160 -5.38 -12.82 -5.56
N ILE A 161 -5.78 -11.55 -5.49
CA ILE A 161 -6.32 -10.92 -4.27
C ILE A 161 -7.62 -11.60 -3.85
N GLU A 162 -8.55 -11.80 -4.78
CA GLU A 162 -9.81 -12.50 -4.53
C GLU A 162 -9.57 -13.92 -4.00
N GLY A 163 -8.54 -14.61 -4.49
CA GLY A 163 -8.12 -15.91 -3.97
C GLY A 163 -7.73 -15.86 -2.48
N VAL A 164 -6.99 -14.84 -2.05
CA VAL A 164 -6.62 -14.65 -0.63
C VAL A 164 -7.83 -14.29 0.21
N VAL A 165 -8.68 -13.38 -0.28
CA VAL A 165 -9.88 -12.94 0.44
C VAL A 165 -10.84 -14.11 0.66
N ALA A 166 -11.05 -14.95 -0.36
CA ALA A 166 -11.93 -16.11 -0.29
C ALA A 166 -11.45 -17.18 0.72
N ASP A 167 -10.14 -17.29 0.96
CA ASP A 167 -9.59 -18.20 1.97
C ASP A 167 -9.93 -17.75 3.42
N ARG A 168 -10.25 -16.46 3.63
CA ARG A 168 -10.44 -15.87 4.96
C ARG A 168 -11.89 -15.59 5.32
N GLN A 169 -12.76 -15.31 4.35
CA GLN A 169 -14.15 -14.96 4.62
C GLN A 169 -15.07 -15.27 3.42
N ASP A 170 -16.35 -15.47 3.69
CA ASP A 170 -17.39 -15.49 2.65
C ASP A 170 -17.38 -14.17 1.86
N TRP A 171 -17.71 -14.24 0.56
CA TRP A 171 -17.59 -13.14 -0.39
C TRP A 171 -18.40 -11.89 0.05
N LEU A 172 -17.70 -10.90 0.59
CA LEU A 172 -18.25 -9.59 0.95
C LEU A 172 -17.58 -8.50 0.11
N PRO A 173 -18.30 -7.43 -0.26
CA PRO A 173 -17.68 -6.27 -0.89
C PRO A 173 -16.63 -5.66 0.04
N TYR A 174 -15.47 -5.31 -0.52
CA TYR A 174 -14.34 -4.74 0.20
C TYR A 174 -13.81 -3.46 -0.47
N SER A 175 -13.19 -2.60 0.33
CA SER A 175 -12.44 -1.44 -0.14
C SER A 175 -10.97 -1.79 -0.35
N ILE A 176 -10.28 -1.02 -1.19
CA ILE A 176 -8.82 -1.03 -1.22
C ILE A 176 -8.32 0.21 -0.49
N VAL A 177 -7.45 0.00 0.48
CA VAL A 177 -6.71 1.04 1.18
C VAL A 177 -5.24 0.89 0.79
N SER A 178 -4.68 1.90 0.16
CA SER A 178 -3.33 1.87 -0.38
C SER A 178 -2.47 2.96 0.25
N THR A 179 -1.20 2.70 0.52
CA THR A 179 -0.24 3.65 1.10
C THR A 179 0.89 3.93 0.12
N ALA A 180 1.10 5.21 -0.22
CA ALA A 180 2.25 5.70 -0.98
C ALA A 180 3.53 5.63 -0.16
#